data_AF-A0AA41Q5T5-F1
#
_entry.id   AF-A0AA41Q5T5-F1
#
_cell.length_a   1.000
_cell.length_b   1.000
_cell.length_c   1.000
_cell.angle_alpha   90.00
_cell.angle_beta   90.00
_cell.angle_gamma   90.00
#
_symmetry.space_group_name_H-M   'P 1'
#
loop_
_entity.id
_entity.type
_entity.pdbx_description
1 polymer ?
#
loop_
_entity_poly.entity_id
_entity_poly.type
_entity_poly.pdbx_seq_one_letter_code
_entity_poly.pdbx_strand_id
1 'polypeptide(L)'
;MYEFTDLDQAPPGRTWSAGAGVWRDDSVRLKPLGGARIVTLPKEIPLSYEACSARLSTHGKTGDSIAVESGTQACLSTEGGRVVGGTVTAISSIERHARMRLTIWERS
;
A
#
# COMPACT_ATOMS: atom_id res chain seq x y z
N MET A 1 16.74 -4.71 -5.74
CA MET A 1 15.87 -4.62 -6.93
C MET A 1 14.57 -3.99 -6.47
N TYR A 2 14.47 -2.66 -6.60
CA TYR A 2 13.29 -1.87 -6.25
C TYR A 2 12.73 -1.33 -7.55
N GLU A 3 11.92 -2.12 -8.24
CA GLU A 3 11.22 -1.68 -9.45
C GLU A 3 9.75 -1.91 -9.13
N PHE A 4 8.94 -0.90 -8.81
CA PHE A 4 8.78 0.41 -9.42
C PHE A 4 8.51 1.49 -8.35
N THR A 5 9.05 2.70 -8.52
CA THR A 5 8.75 3.84 -7.64
C THR A 5 7.43 4.52 -8.02
N ASP A 6 6.97 4.36 -9.27
CA ASP A 6 5.76 4.98 -9.78
C ASP A 6 4.66 3.94 -10.05
N LEU A 7 3.70 3.86 -9.13
CA LEU A 7 2.54 2.99 -9.23
C LEU A 7 1.52 3.48 -10.27
N ASP A 8 1.58 4.74 -10.69
CA ASP A 8 0.72 5.25 -11.77
C ASP A 8 1.12 4.67 -13.14
N GLN A 9 2.40 4.35 -13.33
CA GLN A 9 2.92 3.80 -14.60
C GLN A 9 3.06 2.27 -14.61
N ALA A 10 2.94 1.63 -13.45
CA ALA A 10 3.07 0.18 -13.37
C ALA A 10 1.96 -0.52 -14.17
N PRO A 11 2.23 -1.60 -14.93
CA PRO A 11 1.16 -2.33 -15.61
C PRO A 11 0.11 -2.81 -14.58
N PRO A 12 -1.13 -3.10 -14.94
CA PRO A 12 -2.12 -3.67 -14.01
C PRO A 12 -2.09 -5.21 -14.04
N GLY A 13 -2.78 -5.83 -13.07
CA GLY A 13 -3.04 -7.26 -13.03
C GLY A 13 -1.84 -8.17 -12.76
N ARG A 14 -0.65 -7.62 -12.52
CA ARG A 14 0.51 -8.39 -12.04
C ARG A 14 0.65 -8.23 -10.52
N THR A 15 1.60 -8.96 -9.97
CA THR A 15 1.96 -8.85 -8.57
C THR A 15 3.34 -8.20 -8.46
N TRP A 16 3.46 -7.11 -7.72
CA TRP A 16 4.73 -6.40 -7.51
C TRP A 16 5.24 -6.57 -6.10
N SER A 17 6.57 -6.52 -5.93
CA SER A 17 7.20 -6.38 -4.62
C SER A 17 7.71 -4.95 -4.47
N ALA A 18 7.11 -4.19 -3.56
CA ALA A 18 7.57 -2.84 -3.24
C ALA A 18 8.21 -2.81 -1.85
N GLY A 19 9.27 -2.02 -1.72
CA GLY A 19 9.82 -1.62 -0.43
C GLY A 19 9.18 -0.31 0.00
N ALA A 20 8.58 -0.26 1.18
CA ALA A 20 8.01 0.95 1.75
C ALA A 20 8.14 0.92 3.28
N GLY A 21 8.48 2.04 3.90
CA GLY A 21 8.62 2.10 5.35
C GLY A 21 9.19 3.43 5.86
N VAL A 22 8.57 3.98 6.89
CA VAL A 22 9.08 5.03 7.76
C VAL A 22 8.97 4.52 9.18
N TRP A 23 10.02 4.68 9.97
CA TRP A 23 10.06 4.22 11.37
C TRP A 23 9.75 5.39 12.30
N ARG A 24 8.76 5.22 13.16
CA ARG A 24 8.48 6.10 14.29
C ARG A 24 8.08 5.27 15.49
N ASP A 25 8.67 5.59 16.64
CA ASP A 25 8.27 5.04 17.94
C ASP A 25 8.25 3.51 17.93
N ASP A 26 9.34 2.89 17.47
CA ASP A 26 9.55 1.43 17.30
C ASP A 26 8.57 0.68 16.38
N SER A 27 7.63 1.40 15.75
CA SER A 27 6.68 0.85 14.78
C SER A 27 7.11 1.12 13.33
N VAL A 28 6.86 0.15 12.45
CA VAL A 28 7.01 0.34 11.01
C VAL A 28 5.73 0.92 10.46
N ARG A 29 5.83 2.07 9.81
CA ARG A 29 4.68 2.71 9.16
C ARG A 29 4.89 2.77 7.66
N LEU A 30 3.83 2.55 6.90
CA LEU A 30 3.82 2.82 5.48
C LEU A 30 3.32 4.23 5.25
N LYS A 31 4.11 5.03 4.56
CA LYS A 31 3.72 6.36 4.10
C LYS A 31 3.92 6.43 2.59
N PRO A 32 2.85 6.61 1.80
CA PRO A 32 3.02 6.85 0.37
C PRO A 32 3.54 8.27 0.11
N LEU A 33 4.17 8.46 -1.04
CA LEU A 33 4.68 9.75 -1.49
C LEU A 33 3.57 10.54 -2.22
N GLY A 34 3.74 11.86 -2.29
CA GLY A 34 2.86 12.75 -3.07
C GLY A 34 1.43 12.84 -2.55
N GLY A 35 0.48 13.10 -3.47
CA GLY A 35 -0.96 13.25 -3.20
C GLY A 35 -1.70 11.95 -2.87
N ALA A 36 -0.99 10.82 -2.77
CA ALA A 36 -1.56 9.51 -2.55
C ALA A 36 -2.24 9.36 -1.18
N ARG A 37 -3.24 8.47 -1.12
CA ARG A 37 -3.97 8.12 0.11
C ARG A 37 -3.69 6.66 0.46
N ILE A 38 -3.65 6.35 1.75
CA ILE A 38 -3.43 4.99 2.23
C ILE A 38 -4.39 4.66 3.37
N VAL A 39 -4.79 3.40 3.47
CA VAL A 39 -5.62 2.87 4.57
C VAL A 39 -5.36 1.38 4.77
N THR A 40 -5.49 0.88 6.00
CA THR A 40 -5.51 -0.56 6.26
C THR A 40 -6.84 -1.20 5.83
N LEU A 41 -6.74 -2.40 5.28
CA LEU A 41 -7.89 -3.26 5.01
C LEU A 41 -7.99 -4.31 6.12
N PRO A 42 -9.13 -4.42 6.83
CA PRO A 42 -9.36 -5.47 7.82
C PRO A 42 -9.14 -6.86 7.20
N LYS A 43 -8.56 -7.77 7.99
CA LYS A 43 -8.13 -9.10 7.52
C LYS A 43 -9.30 -9.99 7.07
N GLU A 44 -10.49 -9.71 7.58
CA GLU A 44 -11.73 -10.40 7.25
C GLU A 44 -12.27 -9.99 5.88
N ILE A 45 -11.80 -8.87 5.32
CA ILE A 45 -12.25 -8.35 4.05
C ILE A 45 -11.29 -8.82 2.93
N PRO A 46 -11.80 -9.47 1.87
CA PRO A 46 -10.99 -9.89 0.74
C PRO A 46 -10.29 -8.70 0.08
N LEU A 47 -9.05 -8.90 -0.36
CA LEU A 47 -8.32 -7.89 -1.13
C LEU A 47 -8.89 -7.81 -2.57
N SER A 48 -9.81 -6.88 -2.80
CA SER A 48 -10.39 -6.59 -4.13
C SER A 48 -10.36 -5.10 -4.44
N TYR A 49 -10.56 -4.75 -5.71
CA TYR A 49 -10.67 -3.37 -6.16
C TYR A 49 -11.81 -2.64 -5.42
N GLU A 50 -12.99 -3.26 -5.35
CA GLU A 50 -14.20 -2.69 -4.76
C GLU A 50 -13.99 -2.42 -3.27
N ALA A 51 -13.42 -3.39 -2.55
CA ALA A 51 -13.14 -3.25 -1.12
C ALA A 51 -12.13 -2.12 -0.86
N CYS A 52 -11.06 -2.07 -1.66
CA CYS A 52 -10.05 -1.01 -1.52
C CYS A 52 -10.58 0.36 -1.90
N SER A 53 -11.31 0.47 -3.01
CA SER A 53 -11.90 1.73 -3.49
C SER A 53 -12.88 2.30 -2.45
N ALA A 54 -13.78 1.47 -1.92
CA ALA A 54 -14.72 1.88 -0.88
C ALA A 54 -13.99 2.32 0.40
N ARG A 55 -13.00 1.54 0.86
CA ARG A 55 -12.25 1.86 2.09
C ARG A 55 -11.46 3.16 1.96
N LEU A 56 -10.81 3.38 0.81
CA LEU A 56 -10.06 4.60 0.51
C LEU A 56 -10.97 5.83 0.41
N SER A 57 -12.16 5.68 -0.16
CA SER A 57 -13.14 6.77 -0.25
C SER A 57 -13.60 7.23 1.14
N THR A 58 -13.87 6.28 2.04
CA THR A 58 -14.43 6.59 3.37
C THR A 58 -13.36 6.95 4.41
N HIS A 59 -12.16 6.38 4.32
CA HIS A 59 -11.14 6.48 5.37
C HIS A 59 -9.75 6.90 4.88
N GLY A 60 -9.50 6.87 3.58
CA GLY A 60 -8.20 7.23 3.01
C GLY A 60 -7.94 8.72 3.11
N LYS A 61 -6.79 9.10 3.67
CA LYS A 61 -6.34 10.49 3.78
C LYS A 61 -5.03 10.71 3.06
N THR A 62 -4.91 11.84 2.37
CA THR A 62 -3.67 12.21 1.68
C THR A 62 -2.58 12.53 2.70
N GLY A 63 -1.36 12.05 2.46
CA GLY A 63 -0.20 12.29 3.33
C GLY A 63 -0.21 11.53 4.65
N ASP A 64 -1.21 10.68 4.88
CA ASP A 64 -1.31 9.83 6.06
C ASP A 64 -0.28 8.68 6.02
N SER A 65 -0.10 8.02 7.15
CA SER A 65 0.70 6.81 7.26
C SER A 65 -0.01 5.79 8.13
N ILE A 66 0.12 4.51 7.80
CA ILE A 66 -0.47 3.41 8.57
C ILE A 66 0.62 2.61 9.27
N ALA A 67 0.39 2.20 10.51
CA ALA A 67 1.25 1.21 11.16
C ALA A 67 1.02 -0.17 10.52
N VAL A 68 2.09 -0.94 10.33
CA VAL A 68 2.02 -2.25 9.68
C VAL A 68 2.88 -3.30 10.37
N GLU A 69 2.42 -4.53 10.23
CA GLU A 69 3.13 -5.76 10.56
C GLU A 69 3.10 -6.73 9.37
N SER A 70 3.83 -7.85 9.46
CA SER A 70 3.73 -8.89 8.42
C SER A 70 2.30 -9.43 8.35
N GLY A 71 1.75 -9.51 7.13
CA GLY A 71 0.36 -9.90 6.89
C GLY A 71 -0.64 -8.75 6.90
N THR A 72 -0.25 -7.52 7.28
CA THR A 72 -1.14 -6.36 7.16
C THR A 72 -1.54 -6.16 5.70
N GLN A 73 -2.86 -6.05 5.47
CA GLN A 73 -3.41 -5.66 4.17
C GLN A 73 -3.65 -4.15 4.16
N ALA A 74 -3.31 -3.53 3.04
CA ALA A 74 -3.47 -2.10 2.84
C ALA A 74 -3.99 -1.80 1.44
N CYS A 75 -4.71 -0.70 1.34
CA CYS A 75 -5.20 -0.12 0.12
C CYS A 75 -4.58 1.26 -0.05
N LEU A 76 -4.23 1.60 -1.27
CA LEU A 76 -3.61 2.84 -1.67
C LEU A 76 -4.35 3.43 -2.88
N SER A 77 -4.60 4.73 -2.88
CA SER A 77 -4.88 5.46 -4.12
C SER A 77 -3.65 6.27 -4.51
N THR A 78 -3.17 6.10 -5.74
CA THR A 78 -2.09 6.94 -6.30
C THR A 78 -2.57 8.36 -6.57
N GLU A 79 -1.65 9.27 -6.87
CA GLU A 79 -2.00 10.65 -7.24
C GLU A 79 -2.73 10.71 -8.58
N GLY A 80 -2.37 9.85 -9.53
CA GLY A 80 -3.08 9.68 -10.80
C GLY A 80 -4.47 9.04 -10.65
N GLY A 81 -4.87 8.59 -9.45
CA GLY A 81 -6.21 8.07 -9.16
C GLY A 81 -6.39 6.57 -9.37
N ARG A 82 -5.30 5.80 -9.46
CA ARG A 82 -5.36 4.33 -9.49
C ARG A 82 -5.53 3.77 -8.09
N VAL A 83 -6.20 2.63 -7.99
CA VAL A 83 -6.33 1.87 -6.75
C VAL A 83 -5.35 0.72 -6.76
N VAL A 84 -4.63 0.57 -5.66
CA VAL A 84 -3.65 -0.48 -5.42
C VAL A 84 -3.98 -1.15 -4.10
N GLY A 85 -3.97 -2.48 -4.08
CA GLY A 85 -4.09 -3.28 -2.87
C GLY A 85 -2.78 -3.99 -2.61
N GLY A 86 -2.50 -4.33 -1.37
CA GLY A 86 -1.35 -5.17 -1.09
C GLY A 86 -1.30 -5.74 0.31
N THR A 87 -0.42 -6.70 0.46
CA THR A 87 -0.15 -7.38 1.74
C THR A 87 1.32 -7.23 2.07
N VAL A 88 1.63 -6.81 3.30
CA VAL A 88 3.00 -6.80 3.82
C VAL A 88 3.48 -8.24 3.95
N THR A 89 4.60 -8.57 3.32
CA THR A 89 5.17 -9.93 3.31
C THR A 89 6.42 -10.06 4.17
N ALA A 90 7.10 -8.96 4.47
CA ALA A 90 8.25 -8.95 5.36
C ALA A 90 8.45 -7.58 5.99
N ILE A 91 9.03 -7.56 7.18
CA ILE A 91 9.52 -6.36 7.85
C ILE A 91 10.96 -6.62 8.27
N SER A 92 11.85 -5.70 7.91
CA SER A 92 13.24 -5.72 8.35
C SER A 92 13.48 -4.53 9.28
N SER A 93 13.75 -4.83 10.54
CA SER A 93 14.13 -3.83 11.55
C SER A 93 15.55 -3.29 11.34
N ILE A 94 16.43 -4.12 10.81
CA ILE A 94 17.81 -3.77 10.49
C ILE A 94 17.85 -2.80 9.30
N GLU A 95 17.20 -3.18 8.20
CA GLU A 95 17.16 -2.36 6.99
C GLU A 95 16.09 -1.28 7.02
N ARG A 96 15.32 -1.23 8.12
CA ARG A 96 14.23 -0.28 8.34
C ARG A 96 13.25 -0.20 7.17
N HIS A 97 12.88 -1.35 6.62
CA HIS A 97 11.97 -1.45 5.49
C HIS A 97 10.80 -2.40 5.79
N ALA A 98 9.68 -2.23 5.10
CA ALA A 98 8.71 -3.29 4.89
C ALA A 98 8.67 -3.66 3.40
N ARG A 99 8.48 -4.94 3.12
CA ARG A 99 8.22 -5.46 1.78
C ARG A 99 6.74 -5.76 1.66
N MET A 100 6.14 -5.32 0.56
CA MET A 100 4.74 -5.58 0.25
C MET A 100 4.60 -6.27 -1.09
N ARG A 101 3.64 -7.20 -1.13
CA ARG A 101 3.11 -7.77 -2.35
C ARG A 101 1.90 -6.94 -2.80
N LEU A 102 1.99 -6.27 -3.93
CA LEU A 102 0.97 -5.36 -4.44
C LEU A 102 0.20 -5.97 -5.61
N THR A 103 -1.08 -5.65 -5.70
CA THR A 103 -1.97 -5.83 -6.86
C THR A 103 -2.45 -4.46 -7.29
N ILE A 104 -2.24 -4.14 -8.55
CA ILE A 104 -2.59 -2.86 -9.16
C ILE A 104 -3.73 -3.15 -10.13
N TRP A 105 -4.86 -2.50 -9.92
CA TRP A 105 -6.04 -2.68 -10.78
C TRP A 105 -6.03 -1.68 -11.94
N GLU A 106 -6.71 -2.05 -13.01
CA GLU A 106 -7.02 -1.13 -14.09
C GLU A 106 -7.90 0.02 -13.59
N ARG A 107 -7.77 1.16 -14.23
CA ARG A 107 -8.69 2.27 -13.99
C ARG A 107 -9.97 1.97 -14.78
N SER A 108 -11.05 1.63 -14.07
CA SER A 108 -12.39 1.49 -14.66
C SER A 108 -12.89 2.80 -15.26
#